data_AF-A0A5B1QLA3-F1
#
_entry.id   AF-A0A5B1QLA3-F1
#
_cell.length_a   1.000
_cell.length_b   1.000
_cell.length_c   1.000
_cell.angle_alpha   90.00
_cell.angle_beta   90.00
_cell.angle_gamma   90.00
#
_symmetry.space_group_name_H-M   'P 1'
#
loop_
_entity.id
_entity.type
_entity.pdbx_description
1 polymer ?
#
loop_
_entity_poly.entity_id
_entity_poly.type
_entity_poly.pdbx_seq_one_letter_code
_entity_poly.pdbx_strand_id
1 'polypeptide(L)'
;MNDATAASIVQGAKLDKQTCDYADWEDLKRLFAKAAEEYERDDLSGAISLLRAVINECVRFFKFYHDPSVLFTHPIKHSGSSPESFTPPEERLQRDWGSTEKRRRKSDSTSSSHRTKEEPSPSYTELPTAFHAILGITLFLYGNLIAQESSLAFQGEPDTPIAYWLCALDVFEAAENLPSRTNGSMGDAEDWRMAIVWGRTLVCLADEKVNLKPQAAPSSPFAPRLPTEEPQWPTDSPFRVIASRRPPVTRRMTLSSATANDIMVQAMDQFSRGIFHMPHPQQGHIVSSIFTRGSPSRVTPQTLIPSSPDSFAFSRPKELYTIASEVLGVAERLEEPDERRYWASWADSVFNQMKMEADMDEWRARVVTARGRCWLIAGSARVDELEEALEAGRTDVLLSKEADEAREGLRMAITFFDRAKGSASTSRNKRDLEDLQMLLAEALLSLANLTTDENTREELYSRAQAEGGESVVAALRSDNASTSSRQDDVEYMDES
;
A
#
# COMPACT_ATOMS: atom_id res chain seq x y z
N MET A 1 5.14 -4.70 35.99
CA MET A 1 5.57 -6.05 36.42
C MET A 1 5.49 -7.09 35.28
N ASN A 2 5.44 -6.68 34.00
CA ASN A 2 5.35 -7.59 32.85
C ASN A 2 6.53 -7.50 31.86
N ASP A 3 7.57 -6.70 32.13
CA ASP A 3 8.76 -6.60 31.25
C ASP A 3 9.67 -7.84 31.29
N ALA A 4 9.57 -8.67 32.33
CA ALA A 4 10.47 -9.80 32.51
C ALA A 4 10.16 -10.99 31.56
N THR A 5 8.93 -11.11 31.08
CA THR A 5 8.49 -12.28 30.30
C THR A 5 8.80 -12.14 28.81
N ALA A 6 8.80 -10.91 28.26
CA ALA A 6 9.25 -10.65 26.88
C ALA A 6 10.78 -10.74 26.77
N ALA A 7 11.49 -10.23 27.78
CA ALA A 7 12.94 -10.36 27.88
C ALA A 7 13.40 -11.84 27.98
N SER A 8 12.61 -12.69 28.65
CA SER A 8 12.96 -14.10 28.86
C SER A 8 12.92 -14.99 27.60
N ILE A 9 12.24 -14.58 26.52
CA ILE A 9 12.26 -15.35 25.25
C ILE A 9 13.48 -14.96 24.40
N VAL A 10 14.02 -13.75 24.58
CA VAL A 10 15.20 -13.26 23.87
C VAL A 10 16.51 -13.55 24.63
N GLN A 11 16.46 -13.70 25.97
CA GLN A 11 17.65 -13.95 26.81
C GLN A 11 18.00 -15.43 27.02
N GLY A 12 17.31 -16.35 26.36
CA GLY A 12 17.71 -17.76 26.28
C GLY A 12 18.87 -17.98 25.31
N ALA A 13 20.09 -17.61 25.70
CA ALA A 13 21.36 -18.09 25.13
C ALA A 13 21.77 -17.66 23.70
N LYS A 14 21.78 -16.36 23.37
CA LYS A 14 22.73 -15.82 22.37
C LYS A 14 23.79 -14.96 23.08
N LEU A 15 24.68 -15.61 23.85
CA LEU A 15 26.03 -15.10 24.12
C LEU A 15 26.68 -14.79 22.77
N ASP A 16 27.27 -13.60 22.62
CA ASP A 16 28.10 -13.11 21.49
C ASP A 16 28.50 -14.18 20.46
N LYS A 17 27.56 -14.61 19.62
CA LYS A 17 27.86 -15.52 18.51
C LYS A 17 28.67 -14.69 17.52
N GLN A 18 29.93 -15.04 17.35
CA GLN A 18 30.85 -14.43 16.36
C GLN A 18 30.49 -14.79 14.91
N THR A 19 29.39 -15.50 14.69
CA THR A 19 28.95 -15.96 13.37
C THR A 19 27.46 -15.70 13.22
N CYS A 20 27.04 -15.53 11.97
CA CYS A 20 25.64 -15.46 11.58
C CYS A 20 25.40 -16.51 10.49
N ASP A 21 24.54 -17.49 10.74
CA ASP A 21 24.36 -18.63 9.83
C ASP A 21 22.90 -18.77 9.32
N TYR A 22 22.61 -19.85 8.60
CA TYR A 22 21.26 -20.11 8.10
C TYR A 22 20.25 -20.39 9.23
N ALA A 23 20.68 -20.94 10.37
CA ALA A 23 19.78 -21.17 11.49
C ALA A 23 19.34 -19.84 12.10
N ASP A 24 20.25 -18.86 12.19
CA ASP A 24 19.89 -17.50 12.57
C ASP A 24 18.90 -16.86 11.59
N TRP A 25 18.97 -17.18 10.29
CA TRP A 25 18.01 -16.71 9.29
C TRP A 25 16.60 -17.26 9.53
N GLU A 26 16.50 -18.56 9.82
CA GLU A 26 15.23 -19.18 10.21
C GLU A 26 14.66 -18.59 11.52
N ASP A 27 15.53 -18.30 12.49
CA ASP A 27 15.11 -17.64 13.74
C ASP A 27 14.60 -16.22 13.50
N LEU A 28 15.25 -15.45 12.62
CA LEU A 28 14.79 -14.12 12.22
C LEU A 28 13.40 -14.17 11.58
N LYS A 29 13.14 -15.13 10.68
CA LYS A 29 11.81 -15.32 10.07
C LYS A 29 10.73 -15.61 11.12
N ARG A 30 11.03 -16.48 12.10
CA ARG A 30 10.10 -16.79 13.21
C ARG A 30 9.84 -15.59 14.10
N LEU A 31 10.89 -14.83 14.42
CA LEU A 31 10.78 -13.61 15.21
C LEU A 31 9.91 -12.57 14.51
N PHE A 32 10.13 -12.37 13.21
CA PHE A 32 9.31 -11.47 12.38
C PHE A 32 7.85 -11.94 12.30
N ALA A 33 7.60 -13.22 12.04
CA ALA A 33 6.23 -13.75 11.99
C ALA A 33 5.48 -13.50 13.31
N LYS A 34 6.13 -13.73 14.45
CA LYS A 34 5.56 -13.42 15.77
C LYS A 34 5.31 -11.92 15.95
N ALA A 35 6.24 -11.07 15.53
CA ALA A 35 6.09 -9.62 15.63
C ALA A 35 4.89 -9.11 14.80
N ALA A 36 4.72 -9.64 13.59
CA ALA A 36 3.59 -9.33 12.72
C ALA A 36 2.26 -9.82 13.32
N GLU A 37 2.23 -11.01 13.93
CA GLU A 37 1.04 -11.52 14.62
C GLU A 37 0.62 -10.64 15.80
N GLU A 38 1.56 -10.15 16.63
CA GLU A 38 1.22 -9.22 17.72
C GLU A 38 0.76 -7.85 17.19
N TYR A 39 1.36 -7.36 16.09
CA TYR A 39 0.93 -6.11 15.45
C TYR A 39 -0.52 -6.22 14.96
N GLU A 40 -0.88 -7.33 14.31
CA GLU A 40 -2.24 -7.58 13.80
C GLU A 40 -3.29 -7.79 14.91
N ARG A 41 -2.86 -8.05 16.14
CA ARG A 41 -3.73 -8.15 17.33
C ARG A 41 -3.95 -6.81 18.02
N ASP A 42 -3.43 -5.72 17.47
CA ASP A 42 -3.41 -4.39 18.07
C ASP A 42 -2.76 -4.36 19.48
N ASP A 43 -1.85 -5.29 19.79
CA ASP A 43 -1.03 -5.24 21.01
C ASP A 43 0.21 -4.36 20.78
N LEU A 44 0.03 -3.04 20.93
CA LEU A 44 1.09 -2.05 20.68
C LEU A 44 2.38 -2.32 21.47
N SER A 45 2.26 -2.72 22.74
CA SER A 45 3.41 -2.93 23.64
C SER A 45 4.18 -4.21 23.32
N GLY A 46 3.44 -5.29 23.02
CA GLY A 46 4.03 -6.55 22.55
C GLY A 46 4.69 -6.40 21.18
N ALA A 47 3.98 -5.78 20.23
CA ALA A 47 4.43 -5.59 18.86
C ALA A 47 5.70 -4.72 18.79
N ILE A 48 5.75 -3.57 19.46
CA ILE A 48 6.90 -2.68 19.36
C ILE A 48 8.18 -3.33 19.91
N SER A 49 8.07 -4.12 20.98
CA SER A 49 9.20 -4.82 21.58
C SER A 49 9.77 -5.89 20.63
N LEU A 50 8.89 -6.64 19.97
CA LEU A 50 9.30 -7.67 19.01
C LEU A 50 9.85 -7.06 17.72
N LEU A 51 9.21 -6.03 17.17
CA LEU A 51 9.70 -5.32 15.97
C LEU A 51 11.08 -4.70 16.22
N ARG A 52 11.31 -4.11 17.40
CA ARG A 52 12.65 -3.63 17.81
C ARG A 52 13.68 -4.77 17.83
N ALA A 53 13.30 -5.95 18.32
CA ALA A 53 14.17 -7.12 18.30
C ALA A 53 14.50 -7.59 16.87
N VAL A 54 13.52 -7.56 15.95
CA VAL A 54 13.74 -7.85 14.53
C VAL A 54 14.73 -6.87 13.90
N ILE A 55 14.57 -5.56 14.13
CA ILE A 55 15.50 -4.53 13.62
C ILE A 55 16.93 -4.79 14.11
N ASN A 56 17.09 -5.06 15.41
CA ASN A 56 18.40 -5.34 15.99
C ASN A 56 19.04 -6.61 15.43
N GLU A 57 18.25 -7.66 15.20
CA GLU A 57 18.75 -8.89 14.59
C GLU A 57 19.13 -8.65 13.12
N CYS A 58 18.33 -7.94 12.32
CA CYS A 58 18.72 -7.52 10.98
C CYS A 58 20.03 -6.71 10.96
N VAL A 59 20.21 -5.79 11.91
CA VAL A 59 21.46 -5.04 12.05
C VAL A 59 22.64 -5.95 12.40
N ARG A 60 22.42 -7.01 13.19
CA ARG A 60 23.45 -8.04 13.43
C ARG A 60 23.85 -8.73 12.12
N PHE A 61 22.91 -9.11 11.26
CA PHE A 61 23.22 -9.67 9.93
C PHE A 61 24.09 -8.72 9.10
N PHE A 62 23.75 -7.42 9.07
CA PHE A 62 24.53 -6.41 8.34
C PHE A 62 25.95 -6.20 8.89
N LYS A 63 26.27 -6.64 10.11
CA LYS A 63 27.65 -6.61 10.61
C LYS A 63 28.51 -7.72 9.99
N PHE A 64 27.91 -8.84 9.59
CA PHE A 64 28.62 -10.00 9.03
C PHE A 64 28.57 -10.05 7.50
N TYR A 65 27.47 -9.58 6.90
CA TYR A 65 27.23 -9.68 5.46
C TYR A 65 26.96 -8.30 4.87
N HIS A 66 27.56 -8.02 3.71
CA HIS A 66 27.15 -6.86 2.92
C HIS A 66 25.79 -7.12 2.26
N ASP A 67 25.59 -8.34 1.77
CA ASP A 67 24.32 -8.87 1.28
C ASP A 67 24.00 -10.18 2.02
N PRO A 68 23.02 -10.17 2.95
CA PRO A 68 22.59 -11.38 3.66
C PRO A 68 22.00 -12.48 2.77
N SER A 69 21.65 -12.19 1.51
CA SER A 69 21.07 -13.18 0.59
C SER A 69 21.98 -14.37 0.32
N VAL A 70 23.29 -14.22 0.52
CA VAL A 70 24.30 -15.28 0.38
C VAL A 70 24.05 -16.49 1.30
N LEU A 71 23.26 -16.33 2.37
CA LEU A 71 22.95 -17.40 3.32
C LEU A 71 21.89 -18.38 2.80
N PHE A 72 20.93 -17.88 2.02
CA PHE A 72 19.72 -18.63 1.63
C PHE A 72 19.50 -18.69 0.12
N THR A 73 20.39 -18.08 -0.67
CA THR A 73 20.40 -18.21 -2.12
C THR A 73 21.50 -19.17 -2.57
N HIS A 74 21.22 -20.01 -3.57
CA HIS A 74 22.24 -20.91 -4.11
C HIS A 74 23.37 -20.14 -4.81
N PRO A 75 24.65 -20.41 -4.48
CA PRO A 75 25.77 -19.89 -5.26
C PRO A 75 25.65 -20.41 -6.70
N ILE A 76 25.76 -19.49 -7.66
CA ILE A 76 25.78 -19.83 -9.08
C ILE A 76 27.01 -20.71 -9.29
N LYS A 77 26.81 -22.02 -9.49
CA LYS A 77 27.83 -22.83 -10.16
C LYS A 77 27.90 -22.28 -11.58
N HIS A 78 28.83 -21.36 -11.83
CA HIS A 78 29.24 -21.04 -13.18
C HIS A 78 29.82 -22.34 -13.76
N SER A 79 28.98 -23.14 -14.42
CA SER A 79 29.50 -24.15 -15.34
C SER A 79 30.30 -23.37 -16.37
N GLY A 80 31.62 -23.47 -16.30
CA GLY A 80 32.59 -22.69 -17.06
C GLY A 80 32.44 -22.86 -18.56
N SER A 81 31.45 -22.19 -19.13
CA SER A 81 31.28 -21.92 -20.54
C SER A 81 31.32 -20.42 -20.66
N SER A 82 32.51 -19.89 -20.92
CA SER A 82 32.65 -18.54 -21.48
C SER A 82 31.65 -18.39 -22.63
N PRO A 83 30.90 -17.29 -22.76
CA PRO A 83 30.02 -17.08 -23.91
C PRO A 83 30.90 -16.85 -25.14
N GLU A 84 31.32 -17.92 -25.80
CA GLU A 84 31.90 -17.83 -27.13
C GLU A 84 30.78 -17.46 -28.12
N SER A 85 30.88 -16.24 -28.63
CA SER A 85 30.19 -15.66 -29.78
C SER A 85 28.71 -15.29 -29.62
N PHE A 86 28.42 -14.00 -29.82
CA PHE A 86 27.09 -13.37 -29.90
C PHE A 86 26.32 -13.71 -31.19
N THR A 87 26.67 -14.80 -31.85
CA THR A 87 25.99 -15.30 -33.04
C THR A 87 25.76 -16.79 -32.87
N PRO A 88 24.51 -17.27 -32.83
CA PRO A 88 24.23 -18.70 -32.85
C PRO A 88 24.96 -19.34 -34.03
N PRO A 89 25.75 -20.42 -33.82
CA PRO A 89 26.35 -21.15 -34.94
C PRO A 89 25.26 -21.55 -35.94
N GLU A 90 25.57 -21.49 -37.23
CA GLU A 90 24.63 -21.77 -38.33
C GLU A 90 23.96 -23.15 -38.21
N GLU A 91 24.63 -24.10 -37.54
CA GLU A 91 24.10 -25.43 -37.19
C GLU A 91 22.87 -25.39 -36.26
N ARG A 92 22.77 -24.38 -35.38
CA ARG A 92 21.66 -24.24 -34.42
C ARG A 92 20.42 -23.66 -35.09
N LEU A 93 20.61 -22.75 -36.05
CA LEU A 93 19.53 -22.22 -36.92
C LEU A 93 18.93 -23.32 -37.80
N GLN A 94 19.74 -24.21 -38.36
CA GLN A 94 19.23 -25.36 -39.14
C GLN A 94 18.50 -26.39 -38.28
N ARG A 95 18.89 -26.56 -37.01
CA ARG A 95 18.20 -27.48 -36.09
C ARG A 95 16.84 -26.96 -35.64
N ASP A 96 16.76 -25.68 -35.32
CA ASP A 96 15.56 -25.10 -34.68
C ASP A 96 14.53 -24.61 -35.72
N TRP A 97 14.96 -24.32 -36.96
CA TRP A 97 14.09 -23.77 -38.03
C TRP A 97 14.21 -24.50 -39.38
N GLY A 98 15.08 -25.51 -39.51
CA GLY A 98 15.22 -26.30 -40.74
C GLY A 98 14.10 -27.32 -40.89
N SER A 99 13.22 -27.10 -41.85
CA SER A 99 12.15 -28.01 -42.20
C SER A 99 12.70 -29.23 -42.97
N THR A 100 12.95 -30.35 -42.29
CA THR A 100 13.11 -31.66 -42.96
C THR A 100 12.51 -32.82 -42.15
N GLU A 101 11.32 -33.20 -42.62
CA GLU A 101 10.75 -34.53 -42.77
C GLU A 101 11.75 -35.72 -42.62
N LYS A 102 11.36 -36.70 -41.78
CA LYS A 102 11.82 -38.11 -41.71
C LYS A 102 13.30 -38.39 -41.36
N ARG A 103 13.50 -38.93 -40.14
CA ARG A 103 14.11 -40.26 -39.95
C ARG A 103 13.90 -40.84 -38.56
N ARG A 104 13.01 -41.84 -38.48
CA ARG A 104 13.10 -42.96 -37.56
C ARG A 104 14.47 -43.61 -37.70
N ARG A 105 15.31 -43.58 -36.65
CA ARG A 105 16.25 -44.67 -36.35
C ARG A 105 16.39 -44.84 -34.85
N LYS A 106 16.03 -46.04 -34.39
CA LYS A 106 16.50 -46.67 -33.16
C LYS A 106 18.03 -46.66 -33.14
N SER A 107 18.61 -46.29 -32.02
CA SER A 107 19.90 -46.80 -31.60
C SER A 107 19.94 -46.85 -30.08
N ASP A 108 19.93 -48.08 -29.58
CA ASP A 108 20.31 -48.47 -28.24
C ASP A 108 21.69 -47.89 -27.91
N SER A 109 21.81 -47.28 -26.73
CA SER A 109 23.07 -47.25 -25.99
C SER A 109 22.79 -47.14 -24.50
N THR A 110 22.67 -48.31 -23.90
CA THR A 110 22.92 -48.57 -22.48
C THR A 110 24.30 -48.04 -22.12
N SER A 111 24.35 -46.93 -21.39
CA SER A 111 25.51 -46.59 -20.56
C SER A 111 25.04 -46.41 -19.12
N SER A 112 25.25 -47.49 -18.38
CA SER A 112 25.21 -47.59 -16.93
C SER A 112 26.22 -46.61 -16.33
N SER A 113 25.74 -45.42 -15.94
CA SER A 113 26.48 -44.50 -15.07
C SER A 113 25.98 -44.70 -13.64
N HIS A 114 26.90 -45.13 -12.77
CA HIS A 114 26.73 -45.25 -11.33
C HIS A 114 26.06 -44.01 -10.74
N ARG A 115 24.82 -44.15 -10.27
CA ARG A 115 24.18 -43.20 -9.36
C ARG A 115 24.88 -43.31 -8.01
N THR A 116 25.87 -42.46 -7.77
CA THR A 116 26.18 -42.04 -6.42
C THR A 116 24.91 -41.45 -5.82
N LYS A 117 24.47 -41.99 -4.67
CA LYS A 117 23.50 -41.32 -3.81
C LYS A 117 24.16 -40.01 -3.36
N GLU A 118 24.05 -38.97 -4.16
CA GLU A 118 24.20 -37.60 -3.66
C GLU A 118 23.06 -37.42 -2.65
N GLU A 119 23.43 -37.17 -1.40
CA GLU A 119 22.49 -36.68 -0.41
C GLU A 119 21.78 -35.45 -1.00
N PRO A 120 20.45 -35.30 -0.81
CA PRO A 120 19.73 -34.16 -1.35
C PRO A 120 20.36 -32.89 -0.78
N SER A 121 21.12 -32.19 -1.60
CA SER A 121 21.62 -30.87 -1.25
C SER A 121 20.42 -30.03 -0.84
N PRO A 122 20.45 -29.36 0.33
CA PRO A 122 19.32 -28.57 0.80
C PRO A 122 18.85 -27.63 -0.31
N SER A 123 17.58 -27.77 -0.68
CA SER A 123 16.92 -27.00 -1.72
C SER A 123 16.69 -25.59 -1.20
N TYR A 124 17.67 -24.71 -1.39
CA TYR A 124 17.58 -23.31 -0.98
C TYR A 124 16.92 -22.48 -2.08
N THR A 125 15.65 -22.14 -1.93
CA THR A 125 14.93 -21.33 -2.93
C THR A 125 14.08 -20.25 -2.28
N GLU A 126 14.72 -19.32 -1.56
CA GLU A 126 14.13 -18.04 -1.18
C GLU A 126 14.53 -16.93 -2.17
N LEU A 127 13.75 -15.85 -2.20
CA LEU A 127 14.03 -14.68 -3.03
C LEU A 127 15.23 -13.92 -2.47
N PRO A 128 16.15 -13.40 -3.31
CA PRO A 128 17.27 -12.56 -2.83
C PRO A 128 16.82 -11.37 -1.98
N THR A 129 15.62 -10.84 -2.27
CA THR A 129 15.01 -9.71 -1.57
C THR A 129 14.42 -10.06 -0.19
N ALA A 130 14.29 -11.35 0.18
CA ALA A 130 13.55 -11.78 1.37
C ALA A 130 14.04 -11.11 2.68
N PHE A 131 15.36 -10.96 2.83
CA PHE A 131 15.94 -10.26 3.98
C PHE A 131 15.51 -8.78 4.05
N HIS A 132 15.59 -8.08 2.92
CA HIS A 132 15.23 -6.67 2.83
C HIS A 132 13.71 -6.47 2.96
N ALA A 133 12.90 -7.42 2.48
CA ALA A 133 11.46 -7.42 2.71
C ALA A 133 11.14 -7.46 4.21
N ILE A 134 11.75 -8.38 4.98
CA ILE A 134 11.55 -8.43 6.44
C ILE A 134 11.95 -7.12 7.11
N LEU A 135 13.15 -6.59 6.82
CA LEU A 135 13.63 -5.37 7.45
C LEU A 135 12.76 -4.16 7.08
N GLY A 136 12.46 -3.97 5.80
CA GLY A 136 11.66 -2.84 5.32
C GLY A 136 10.22 -2.88 5.84
N ILE A 137 9.59 -4.06 5.86
CA ILE A 137 8.25 -4.22 6.45
C ILE A 137 8.30 -3.94 7.96
N THR A 138 9.31 -4.43 8.66
CA THR A 138 9.47 -4.17 10.10
C THR A 138 9.60 -2.68 10.38
N LEU A 139 10.40 -1.94 9.61
CA LEU A 139 10.55 -0.49 9.74
C LEU A 139 9.22 0.24 9.46
N PHE A 140 8.48 -0.18 8.43
CA PHE A 140 7.15 0.37 8.14
C PHE A 140 6.16 0.16 9.30
N LEU A 141 6.02 -1.08 9.78
CA LEU A 141 5.13 -1.41 10.90
C LEU A 141 5.52 -0.65 12.18
N TYR A 142 6.83 -0.56 12.45
CA TYR A 142 7.33 0.20 13.58
C TYR A 142 6.99 1.70 13.45
N GLY A 143 7.19 2.28 12.26
CA GLY A 143 6.79 3.66 11.97
C GLY A 143 5.31 3.91 12.21
N ASN A 144 4.44 2.98 11.84
CA ASN A 144 3.00 3.08 12.11
C ASN A 144 2.67 3.07 13.60
N LEU A 145 3.37 2.28 14.42
CA LEU A 145 3.20 2.31 15.88
C LEU A 145 3.63 3.67 16.47
N ILE A 146 4.74 4.24 15.99
CA ILE A 146 5.20 5.57 16.42
C ILE A 146 4.24 6.67 15.97
N ALA A 147 3.63 6.54 14.78
CA ALA A 147 2.60 7.47 14.31
C ALA A 147 1.34 7.45 15.20
N GLN A 148 0.96 6.27 15.71
CA GLN A 148 -0.15 6.12 16.65
C GLN A 148 0.19 6.64 18.04
N GLU A 149 1.38 6.31 18.55
CA GLU A 149 1.82 6.71 19.88
C GLU A 149 3.34 6.96 19.90
N SER A 150 3.74 8.23 19.81
CA SER A 150 5.15 8.64 19.80
C SER A 150 5.89 8.36 21.11
N SER A 151 5.18 8.23 22.24
CA SER A 151 5.75 7.85 23.54
C SER A 151 6.30 6.43 23.59
N LEU A 152 6.01 5.59 22.61
CA LEU A 152 6.55 4.23 22.53
C LEU A 152 8.03 4.19 22.06
N ALA A 153 8.54 5.30 21.51
CA ALA A 153 9.95 5.41 21.13
C ALA A 153 10.87 5.26 22.35
N PHE A 154 11.90 4.42 22.23
CA PHE A 154 12.91 4.29 23.29
C PHE A 154 13.88 5.47 23.26
N GLN A 155 14.59 5.70 24.38
CA GLN A 155 15.55 6.80 24.47
C GLN A 155 16.64 6.67 23.39
N GLY A 156 16.74 7.68 22.52
CA GLY A 156 17.70 7.74 21.41
C GLY A 156 17.18 7.15 20.08
N GLU A 157 15.98 6.58 20.07
CA GLU A 157 15.24 6.26 18.84
C GLU A 157 14.48 7.50 18.33
N PRO A 158 14.20 7.61 17.02
CA PRO A 158 13.31 8.64 16.49
C PRO A 158 11.91 8.54 17.11
N ASP A 159 11.36 9.67 17.53
CA ASP A 159 9.96 9.80 17.98
C ASP A 159 9.01 10.21 16.84
N THR A 160 9.54 10.32 15.62
CA THR A 160 8.77 10.68 14.42
C THR A 160 8.68 9.50 13.45
N PRO A 161 7.49 9.20 12.91
CA PRO A 161 7.29 8.04 12.04
C PRO A 161 8.01 8.18 10.69
N ILE A 162 8.18 9.42 10.19
CA ILE A 162 8.86 9.74 8.93
C ILE A 162 10.26 9.13 8.87
N ALA A 163 11.01 9.14 9.98
CA ALA A 163 12.35 8.56 10.02
C ALA A 163 12.35 7.06 9.67
N TYR A 164 11.36 6.32 10.18
CA TYR A 164 11.20 4.89 9.93
C TYR A 164 10.75 4.60 8.51
N TRP A 165 9.77 5.36 8.01
CA TRP A 165 9.28 5.21 6.64
C TRP A 165 10.35 5.51 5.59
N LEU A 166 11.15 6.58 5.78
CA LEU A 166 12.29 6.86 4.90
C LEU A 166 13.35 5.76 4.95
N CYS A 167 13.62 5.19 6.13
CA CYS A 167 14.52 4.04 6.25
C CYS A 167 13.94 2.78 5.60
N ALA A 168 12.63 2.56 5.65
CA ALA A 168 11.98 1.46 4.94
C ALA A 168 12.17 1.58 3.42
N LEU A 169 11.97 2.79 2.86
CA LEU A 169 12.23 3.05 1.44
C LEU A 169 13.68 2.77 1.04
N ASP A 170 14.66 3.23 1.82
CA ASP A 170 16.08 2.95 1.56
C ASP A 170 16.36 1.44 1.49
N VAL A 171 15.72 0.66 2.37
CA VAL A 171 15.88 -0.81 2.42
C VAL A 171 15.23 -1.48 1.21
N PHE A 172 14.03 -1.04 0.80
CA PHE A 172 13.37 -1.57 -0.39
C PHE A 172 14.15 -1.24 -1.67
N GLU A 173 14.73 -0.05 -1.77
CA GLU A 173 15.62 0.35 -2.88
C GLU A 173 16.88 -0.50 -2.92
N ALA A 174 17.51 -0.74 -1.78
CA ALA A 174 18.66 -1.63 -1.70
C ALA A 174 18.30 -3.05 -2.20
N ALA A 175 17.09 -3.53 -1.90
CA ALA A 175 16.58 -4.81 -2.36
C ALA A 175 16.44 -4.89 -3.88
N GLU A 176 15.88 -3.86 -4.52
CA GLU A 176 15.71 -3.81 -5.98
C GLU A 176 17.04 -3.74 -6.74
N ASN A 177 18.05 -3.12 -6.12
CA ASN A 177 19.38 -3.02 -6.70
C ASN A 177 20.24 -4.28 -6.47
N LEU A 178 19.71 -5.31 -5.80
CA LEU A 178 20.42 -6.59 -5.70
C LEU A 178 20.60 -7.19 -7.10
N PRO A 179 21.76 -7.83 -7.39
CA PRO A 179 22.02 -8.42 -8.70
C PRO A 179 20.89 -9.38 -9.10
N SER A 180 20.10 -8.99 -10.10
CA SER A 180 19.03 -9.85 -10.64
C SER A 180 19.68 -11.12 -11.17
N ARG A 181 19.12 -12.29 -10.84
CA ARG A 181 19.62 -13.58 -11.37
C ARG A 181 19.35 -13.59 -12.88
N THR A 182 20.31 -13.15 -13.68
CA THR A 182 20.24 -13.07 -15.16
C THR A 182 20.07 -14.43 -15.85
N ASN A 183 20.08 -15.52 -15.10
CA ASN A 183 19.64 -16.82 -15.60
C ASN A 183 18.11 -16.87 -15.56
N GLY A 184 17.46 -16.70 -16.71
CA GLY A 184 16.00 -16.81 -16.92
C GLY A 184 15.37 -18.18 -16.59
N SER A 185 15.98 -18.94 -15.69
CA SER A 185 15.53 -20.23 -15.15
C SER A 185 14.75 -20.08 -13.83
N MET A 186 14.92 -18.99 -13.08
CA MET A 186 13.98 -18.57 -12.05
C MET A 186 13.25 -17.37 -12.64
N GLY A 187 11.96 -17.53 -12.94
CA GLY A 187 11.14 -16.44 -13.46
C GLY A 187 11.16 -15.23 -12.54
N ASP A 188 10.69 -14.09 -13.05
CA ASP A 188 10.56 -12.77 -12.42
C ASP A 188 9.71 -12.82 -11.13
N ALA A 189 10.15 -13.59 -10.14
CA ALA A 189 9.43 -13.84 -8.91
C ALA A 189 9.66 -12.64 -8.01
N GLU A 190 8.74 -11.69 -8.11
CA GLU A 190 8.68 -10.52 -7.27
C GLU A 190 8.05 -10.86 -5.92
N ASP A 191 8.60 -10.30 -4.83
CA ASP A 191 7.93 -10.35 -3.53
C ASP A 191 6.81 -9.31 -3.51
N TRP A 192 5.59 -9.76 -3.82
CA TRP A 192 4.41 -8.89 -3.83
C TRP A 192 4.21 -8.15 -2.50
N ARG A 193 4.63 -8.72 -1.36
CA ARG A 193 4.47 -8.08 -0.04
C ARG A 193 5.37 -6.87 0.08
N MET A 194 6.61 -7.00 -0.41
CA MET A 194 7.55 -5.88 -0.45
C MET A 194 6.98 -4.76 -1.31
N ALA A 195 6.46 -5.06 -2.50
CA ALA A 195 5.85 -4.06 -3.38
C ALA A 195 4.62 -3.38 -2.73
N ILE A 196 3.72 -4.14 -2.11
CA ILE A 196 2.56 -3.57 -1.40
C ILE A 196 3.02 -2.66 -0.26
N VAL A 197 3.89 -3.14 0.63
CA VAL A 197 4.32 -2.34 1.79
C VAL A 197 5.15 -1.13 1.37
N TRP A 198 5.89 -1.22 0.27
CA TRP A 198 6.54 -0.06 -0.34
C TRP A 198 5.52 0.99 -0.78
N GLY A 199 4.49 0.58 -1.53
CA GLY A 199 3.39 1.47 -1.91
C GLY A 199 2.73 2.13 -0.70
N ARG A 200 2.42 1.34 0.34
CA ARG A 200 1.83 1.86 1.60
C ARG A 200 2.75 2.85 2.31
N THR A 201 4.05 2.58 2.34
CA THR A 201 5.05 3.50 2.90
C THR A 201 5.04 4.85 2.18
N LEU A 202 4.91 4.84 0.84
CA LEU A 202 4.78 6.06 0.04
C LEU A 202 3.46 6.79 0.34
N VAL A 203 2.34 6.08 0.51
CA VAL A 203 1.06 6.69 0.91
C VAL A 203 1.15 7.36 2.28
N CYS A 204 1.80 6.74 3.27
CA CYS A 204 2.04 7.38 4.58
C CYS A 204 2.84 8.69 4.44
N LEU A 205 3.85 8.72 3.58
CA LEU A 205 4.63 9.94 3.32
C LEU A 205 3.83 11.00 2.56
N ALA A 206 2.96 10.60 1.63
CA ALA A 206 2.04 11.51 0.96
C ALA A 206 1.04 12.12 1.97
N ASP A 207 0.52 11.30 2.89
CA ASP A 207 -0.37 11.75 3.95
C ASP A 207 0.28 12.78 4.88
N GLU A 208 1.50 12.49 5.37
CA GLU A 208 2.28 13.47 6.12
C GLU A 208 2.48 14.76 5.35
N LYS A 209 2.76 14.67 4.05
CA LYS A 209 2.98 15.86 3.22
C LYS A 209 1.74 16.75 3.13
N VAL A 210 0.56 16.14 3.10
CA VAL A 210 -0.72 16.85 3.15
C VAL A 210 -0.99 17.45 4.54
N ASN A 211 -0.59 16.76 5.61
CA ASN A 211 -0.79 17.21 6.99
C ASN A 211 0.24 18.23 7.48
N LEU A 212 1.40 18.33 6.82
CA LEU A 212 2.44 19.32 7.13
C LEU A 212 1.91 20.73 6.81
N LYS A 213 1.47 21.45 7.85
CA LYS A 213 1.10 22.87 7.71
C LYS A 213 2.29 23.66 7.15
N PRO A 214 2.11 24.55 6.15
CA PRO A 214 3.17 25.46 5.74
C PRO A 214 3.63 26.24 6.96
N GLN A 215 4.88 26.04 7.38
CA GLN A 215 5.44 26.80 8.50
C GLN A 215 5.27 28.28 8.19
N ALA A 216 4.66 29.01 9.11
CA ALA A 216 4.49 30.46 9.10
C ALA A 216 5.82 31.20 9.30
N ALA A 217 6.82 30.90 8.47
CA ALA A 217 8.03 31.69 8.31
C ALA A 217 7.89 32.49 6.99
N PRO A 218 7.79 33.83 7.04
CA PRO A 218 7.43 34.67 5.88
C PRO A 218 8.56 34.85 4.85
N SER A 219 9.44 33.85 4.65
CA SER A 219 10.62 34.00 3.79
C SER A 219 10.88 32.85 2.82
N SER A 220 9.91 31.97 2.54
CA SER A 220 10.08 30.97 1.46
C SER A 220 8.74 30.60 0.81
N PRO A 221 8.56 30.85 -0.50
CA PRO A 221 7.36 30.44 -1.25
C PRO A 221 7.32 28.93 -1.55
N PHE A 222 7.97 28.08 -0.75
CA PHE A 222 8.09 26.66 -1.02
C PHE A 222 7.25 25.84 -0.06
N ALA A 223 6.45 24.94 -0.64
CA ALA A 223 5.62 23.91 -0.01
C ALA A 223 6.29 23.20 1.17
N PRO A 224 5.50 22.64 2.11
CA PRO A 224 6.01 21.81 3.21
C PRO A 224 6.97 20.73 2.70
N ARG A 225 8.21 20.76 3.21
CA ARG A 225 9.29 19.86 2.78
C ARG A 225 9.44 18.72 3.77
N LEU A 226 9.51 17.49 3.24
CA LEU A 226 9.99 16.36 4.02
C LEU A 226 11.45 16.63 4.44
N PRO A 227 11.88 16.18 5.63
CA PRO A 227 13.24 16.36 6.10
C PRO A 227 14.24 15.84 5.06
N THR A 228 14.98 16.77 4.47
CA THR A 228 15.91 16.49 3.37
C THR A 228 17.29 16.11 3.87
N GLU A 229 17.65 16.62 5.06
CA GLU A 229 18.89 16.28 5.74
C GLU A 229 18.73 14.97 6.49
N GLU A 230 19.67 14.06 6.24
CA GLU A 230 19.76 12.85 7.02
C GLU A 230 20.10 13.19 8.48
N PRO A 231 19.33 12.67 9.45
CA PRO A 231 19.66 12.83 10.86
C PRO A 231 21.05 12.24 11.13
N GLN A 232 21.87 12.95 11.91
CA GLN A 232 23.16 12.41 12.37
C GLN A 232 22.91 11.29 13.38
N TRP A 233 22.83 10.07 12.89
CA TRP A 233 22.57 8.90 13.72
C TRP A 233 23.77 8.58 14.64
N PRO A 234 23.52 8.29 15.94
CA PRO A 234 24.56 7.79 16.84
C PRO A 234 25.31 6.59 16.25
N THR A 235 26.58 6.41 16.61
CA THR A 235 27.42 5.29 16.11
C THR A 235 26.80 3.92 16.35
N ASP A 236 26.14 3.76 17.48
CA ASP A 236 25.55 2.48 17.90
C ASP A 236 24.10 2.32 17.45
N SER A 237 23.57 3.30 16.71
CA SER A 237 22.19 3.31 16.26
C SER A 237 21.96 2.33 15.11
N PRO A 238 20.86 1.55 15.12
CA PRO A 238 20.50 0.67 14.00
C PRO A 238 20.35 1.45 12.68
N PHE A 239 19.83 2.68 12.75
CA PHE A 239 19.64 3.56 11.59
C PHE A 239 20.94 3.92 10.88
N ARG A 240 22.04 4.05 11.62
CA ARG A 240 23.36 4.31 11.03
C ARG A 240 23.85 3.14 10.19
N VAL A 241 23.65 1.92 10.69
CA VAL A 241 24.04 0.70 9.97
C VAL A 241 23.22 0.58 8.69
N ILE A 242 21.90 0.78 8.77
CA ILE A 242 21.01 0.78 7.61
C ILE A 242 21.43 1.85 6.59
N ALA A 243 21.65 3.09 7.05
CA ALA A 243 22.11 4.20 6.21
C ALA A 243 23.46 3.93 5.53
N SER A 244 24.36 3.16 6.15
CA SER A 244 25.63 2.79 5.54
C SER A 244 25.52 1.75 4.42
N ARG A 245 24.36 1.08 4.30
CA ARG A 245 24.11 0.01 3.32
C ARG A 245 23.31 0.46 2.10
N ARG A 246 22.75 1.66 2.12
CA ARG A 246 21.91 2.15 1.02
C ARG A 246 22.73 2.64 -0.18
N PRO A 247 22.14 2.62 -1.39
CA PRO A 247 22.71 3.29 -2.57
C PRO A 247 22.87 4.81 -2.36
N PRO A 248 23.72 5.52 -3.15
CA PRO A 248 23.84 6.97 -3.07
C PRO A 248 22.47 7.66 -3.17
N VAL A 249 22.24 8.65 -2.29
CA VAL A 249 20.93 9.26 -1.95
C VAL A 249 20.32 10.08 -3.09
N THR A 250 19.86 9.43 -4.16
CA THR A 250 19.17 10.11 -5.26
C THR A 250 17.68 10.29 -4.97
N ARG A 251 17.01 9.33 -4.30
CA ARG A 251 15.55 9.39 -4.10
C ARG A 251 15.09 10.31 -2.97
N ARG A 252 15.82 10.43 -1.85
CA ARG A 252 15.41 11.37 -0.78
C ARG A 252 15.42 12.83 -1.26
N MET A 253 16.26 13.16 -2.23
CA MET A 253 16.24 14.48 -2.87
C MET A 253 14.97 14.68 -3.71
N THR A 254 14.55 13.69 -4.51
CA THR A 254 13.31 13.79 -5.30
C THR A 254 12.06 13.84 -4.43
N LEU A 255 11.99 13.07 -3.34
CA LEU A 255 10.83 13.09 -2.43
C LEU A 255 10.64 14.44 -1.71
N SER A 256 11.74 15.16 -1.45
CA SER A 256 11.67 16.45 -0.76
C SER A 256 10.90 17.52 -1.55
N SER A 257 11.07 17.54 -2.87
CA SER A 257 10.41 18.47 -3.78
C SER A 257 9.12 17.94 -4.43
N ALA A 258 8.91 16.62 -4.43
CA ALA A 258 7.73 15.97 -5.02
C ALA A 258 6.44 16.40 -4.31
N THR A 259 5.35 16.68 -5.03
CA THR A 259 4.03 16.93 -4.40
C THR A 259 3.47 15.66 -3.73
N ALA A 260 2.40 15.77 -2.95
CA ALA A 260 1.72 14.58 -2.42
C ALA A 260 1.24 13.67 -3.57
N ASN A 261 0.72 14.25 -4.63
CA ASN A 261 0.34 13.56 -5.85
C ASN A 261 1.52 12.82 -6.53
N ASP A 262 2.68 13.47 -6.67
CA ASP A 262 3.89 12.82 -7.24
C ASP A 262 4.32 11.58 -6.43
N ILE A 263 4.16 11.62 -5.11
CA ILE A 263 4.45 10.49 -4.22
C ILE A 263 3.38 9.39 -4.41
N MET A 264 2.11 9.76 -4.53
CA MET A 264 1.02 8.83 -4.78
C MET A 264 1.17 8.12 -6.14
N VAL A 265 1.64 8.81 -7.18
CA VAL A 265 1.96 8.18 -8.49
C VAL A 265 3.03 7.10 -8.33
N GLN A 266 4.09 7.36 -7.55
CA GLN A 266 5.09 6.35 -7.24
C GLN A 266 4.51 5.18 -6.44
N ALA A 267 3.57 5.44 -5.52
CA ALA A 267 2.87 4.40 -4.78
C ALA A 267 2.04 3.50 -5.69
N MET A 268 1.36 4.08 -6.69
CA MET A 268 0.56 3.36 -7.67
C MET A 268 1.38 2.34 -8.47
N ASP A 269 2.63 2.67 -8.86
CA ASP A 269 3.51 1.74 -9.56
C ASP A 269 3.80 0.50 -8.70
N GLN A 270 4.08 0.72 -7.41
CA GLN A 270 4.34 -0.36 -6.46
C GLN A 270 3.08 -1.18 -6.17
N PHE A 271 1.92 -0.54 -6.00
CA PHE A 271 0.64 -1.24 -5.86
C PHE A 271 0.30 -2.06 -7.09
N SER A 272 0.54 -1.55 -8.29
CA SER A 272 0.26 -2.27 -9.54
C SER A 272 1.06 -3.57 -9.60
N ARG A 273 2.36 -3.52 -9.27
CA ARG A 273 3.24 -4.69 -9.17
C ARG A 273 2.77 -5.66 -8.09
N GLY A 274 2.53 -5.15 -6.88
CA GLY A 274 2.10 -5.97 -5.74
C GLY A 274 0.74 -6.64 -5.97
N ILE A 275 -0.28 -5.91 -6.43
CA ILE A 275 -1.63 -6.43 -6.72
C ILE A 275 -1.57 -7.48 -7.84
N PHE A 276 -0.75 -7.27 -8.86
CA PHE A 276 -0.58 -8.22 -9.96
C PHE A 276 0.02 -9.55 -9.50
N HIS A 277 1.03 -9.50 -8.63
CA HIS A 277 1.71 -10.69 -8.09
C HIS A 277 1.03 -11.28 -6.85
N MET A 278 0.02 -10.60 -6.30
CA MET A 278 -0.71 -11.04 -5.11
C MET A 278 -1.46 -12.37 -5.36
N PRO A 279 -1.41 -13.34 -4.43
CA PRO A 279 -2.11 -14.62 -4.59
C PRO A 279 -3.62 -14.41 -4.70
N HIS A 280 -4.23 -14.94 -5.77
CA HIS A 280 -5.69 -14.91 -5.93
C HIS A 280 -6.29 -16.16 -5.28
N PRO A 281 -7.33 -16.02 -4.43
CA PRO A 281 -8.06 -17.18 -3.91
C PRO A 281 -8.85 -17.81 -5.07
N GLN A 282 -8.20 -18.66 -5.86
CA GLN A 282 -8.93 -19.47 -6.82
C GLN A 282 -9.84 -20.42 -6.06
N GLN A 283 -11.11 -20.46 -6.48
CA GLN A 283 -12.11 -21.43 -6.04
C GLN A 283 -11.46 -22.80 -5.82
N GLY A 284 -11.48 -23.27 -4.57
CA GLY A 284 -11.14 -24.64 -4.25
C GLY A 284 -11.98 -25.57 -5.13
N HIS A 285 -11.28 -26.40 -5.92
CA HIS A 285 -11.80 -27.48 -6.75
C HIS A 285 -12.60 -27.06 -8.01
N ILE A 286 -11.99 -27.25 -9.18
CA ILE A 286 -12.43 -28.13 -10.29
C ILE A 286 -11.59 -27.74 -11.53
N VAL A 287 -10.33 -28.18 -11.61
CA VAL A 287 -9.70 -28.53 -12.90
C VAL A 287 -8.76 -29.73 -12.70
N SER A 288 -9.36 -30.91 -12.81
CA SER A 288 -8.81 -32.08 -13.52
C SER A 288 -7.47 -32.69 -13.06
N SER A 289 -7.60 -33.71 -12.20
CA SER A 289 -6.64 -34.80 -11.98
C SER A 289 -6.55 -35.79 -13.15
N ILE A 290 -6.42 -35.33 -14.40
CA ILE A 290 -6.40 -36.24 -15.59
C ILE A 290 -5.08 -36.20 -16.39
N PHE A 291 -4.12 -35.30 -16.11
CA PHE A 291 -2.79 -35.36 -16.74
C PHE A 291 -1.64 -35.31 -15.73
N THR A 292 -1.58 -36.30 -14.84
CA THR A 292 -0.32 -36.72 -14.23
C THR A 292 0.45 -37.64 -15.18
N ARG A 293 1.43 -37.08 -15.91
CA ARG A 293 2.59 -37.86 -16.37
C ARG A 293 3.82 -36.97 -16.56
N GLY A 294 4.71 -37.05 -15.56
CA GLY A 294 6.16 -36.85 -15.72
C GLY A 294 6.65 -35.43 -15.99
N SER A 295 6.70 -34.59 -14.96
CA SER A 295 7.68 -33.50 -14.88
C SER A 295 8.00 -33.25 -13.40
N PRO A 296 9.29 -33.19 -13.01
CA PRO A 296 9.66 -32.91 -11.63
C PRO A 296 9.25 -31.47 -11.28
N SER A 297 8.69 -31.30 -10.08
CA SER A 297 8.26 -30.06 -9.46
C SER A 297 8.95 -28.80 -9.95
N ARG A 298 8.19 -27.90 -10.58
CA ARG A 298 8.42 -26.46 -10.37
C ARG A 298 8.06 -26.18 -8.91
N VAL A 299 9.09 -26.24 -8.06
CA VAL A 299 9.02 -25.69 -6.70
C VAL A 299 8.86 -24.18 -6.91
N THR A 300 7.65 -23.66 -6.72
CA THR A 300 7.47 -22.23 -6.48
C THR A 300 8.34 -21.89 -5.27
N PRO A 301 9.21 -20.86 -5.35
CA PRO A 301 9.99 -20.45 -4.19
C PRO A 301 9.02 -20.22 -3.02
N GLN A 302 9.27 -20.89 -1.90
CA GLN A 302 8.45 -20.76 -0.70
C GLN A 302 8.58 -19.31 -0.22
N THR A 303 7.60 -18.49 -0.59
CA THR A 303 7.46 -17.15 -0.07
C THR A 303 7.03 -17.26 1.39
N LEU A 304 7.90 -16.83 2.30
CA LEU A 304 7.68 -16.50 3.72
C LEU A 304 6.26 -16.81 4.26
N ILE A 305 5.91 -18.08 4.43
CA ILE A 305 4.74 -18.51 5.21
C ILE A 305 5.26 -19.53 6.22
N PRO A 306 4.93 -19.37 7.52
CA PRO A 306 5.20 -20.43 8.49
C PRO A 306 4.35 -21.64 8.16
N SER A 307 4.93 -22.84 8.26
CA SER A 307 4.26 -24.14 8.16
C SER A 307 3.29 -24.44 9.31
N SER A 308 2.75 -23.40 9.94
CA SER A 308 1.82 -23.45 11.07
C SER A 308 0.37 -23.34 10.56
N PRO A 309 -0.52 -24.29 10.88
CA PRO A 309 -1.94 -24.22 10.54
C PRO A 309 -2.72 -23.11 11.29
N ASP A 310 -2.09 -22.40 12.24
CA ASP A 310 -2.71 -21.33 13.05
C ASP A 310 -2.19 -19.91 12.71
N SER A 311 -1.30 -19.75 11.73
CA SER A 311 -0.85 -18.41 11.31
C SER A 311 -1.94 -17.77 10.46
N PHE A 312 -2.44 -16.61 10.89
CA PHE A 312 -3.53 -15.87 10.23
C PHE A 312 -3.28 -15.81 8.72
N ALA A 313 -4.10 -16.56 7.98
CA ALA A 313 -3.93 -16.74 6.56
C ALA A 313 -4.04 -15.39 5.85
N PHE A 314 -3.10 -15.12 4.93
CA PHE A 314 -3.17 -14.00 4.01
C PHE A 314 -4.58 -13.86 3.40
N SER A 315 -5.16 -12.66 3.49
CA SER A 315 -6.48 -12.34 2.93
C SER A 315 -6.33 -11.27 1.85
N ARG A 316 -6.46 -11.67 0.59
CA ARG A 316 -6.46 -10.75 -0.55
C ARG A 316 -7.51 -9.63 -0.42
N PRO A 317 -8.77 -9.91 -0.02
CA PRO A 317 -9.75 -8.86 0.25
C PRO A 317 -9.28 -7.83 1.28
N LYS A 318 -8.66 -8.29 2.38
CA LYS A 318 -8.15 -7.41 3.43
C LYS A 318 -7.06 -6.48 2.90
N GLU A 319 -6.11 -7.01 2.13
CA GLU A 319 -5.04 -6.19 1.53
C GLU A 319 -5.60 -5.17 0.54
N LEU A 320 -6.48 -5.58 -0.38
CA LEU A 320 -7.10 -4.66 -1.34
C LEU A 320 -7.89 -3.55 -0.66
N TYR A 321 -8.68 -3.90 0.35
CA TYR A 321 -9.44 -2.93 1.12
C TYR A 321 -8.51 -1.92 1.82
N THR A 322 -7.44 -2.42 2.42
CA THR A 322 -6.45 -1.59 3.13
C THR A 322 -5.79 -0.61 2.17
N ILE A 323 -5.28 -1.08 1.03
CA ILE A 323 -4.65 -0.25 -0.01
C ILE A 323 -5.60 0.85 -0.49
N ALA A 324 -6.83 0.47 -0.87
CA ALA A 324 -7.80 1.41 -1.40
C ALA A 324 -8.26 2.43 -0.34
N SER A 325 -8.40 2.01 0.92
CA SER A 325 -8.80 2.90 2.03
C SER A 325 -7.71 3.88 2.41
N GLU A 326 -6.45 3.45 2.43
CA GLU A 326 -5.30 4.33 2.69
C GLU A 326 -5.17 5.39 1.58
N VAL A 327 -5.28 4.98 0.31
CA VAL A 327 -5.26 5.92 -0.82
C VAL A 327 -6.44 6.88 -0.80
N LEU A 328 -7.65 6.38 -0.53
CA LEU A 328 -8.85 7.20 -0.38
C LEU A 328 -8.68 8.23 0.74
N GLY A 329 -8.07 7.83 1.86
CA GLY A 329 -7.80 8.72 2.98
C GLY A 329 -6.94 9.93 2.57
N VAL A 330 -5.88 9.72 1.79
CA VAL A 330 -5.05 10.82 1.27
C VAL A 330 -5.81 11.63 0.22
N ALA A 331 -6.54 10.95 -0.68
CA ALA A 331 -7.31 11.59 -1.74
C ALA A 331 -8.33 12.60 -1.20
N GLU A 332 -8.93 12.38 -0.04
CA GLU A 332 -9.88 13.32 0.59
C GLU A 332 -9.25 14.67 0.96
N ARG A 333 -7.93 14.70 1.16
CA ARG A 333 -7.21 15.88 1.67
C ARG A 333 -6.29 16.56 0.65
N LEU A 334 -6.23 16.08 -0.59
CA LEU A 334 -5.45 16.75 -1.64
C LEU A 334 -6.08 18.12 -1.97
N GLU A 335 -5.22 19.12 -2.20
CA GLU A 335 -5.66 20.49 -2.47
C GLU A 335 -6.37 20.60 -3.83
N GLU A 336 -5.78 20.01 -4.86
CA GLU A 336 -6.26 20.12 -6.24
C GLU A 336 -7.49 19.20 -6.50
N PRO A 337 -8.64 19.73 -6.95
CA PRO A 337 -9.84 18.94 -7.19
C PRO A 337 -9.64 17.80 -8.20
N ASP A 338 -8.89 18.05 -9.27
CA ASP A 338 -8.59 17.04 -10.29
C ASP A 338 -7.79 15.85 -9.72
N GLU A 339 -6.86 16.12 -8.80
CA GLU A 339 -6.09 15.08 -8.12
C GLU A 339 -6.98 14.28 -7.17
N ARG A 340 -7.84 14.94 -6.37
CA ARG A 340 -8.83 14.28 -5.51
C ARG A 340 -9.71 13.32 -6.30
N ARG A 341 -10.23 13.78 -7.44
CA ARG A 341 -11.09 12.98 -8.33
C ARG A 341 -10.33 11.79 -8.93
N TYR A 342 -9.11 12.00 -9.39
CA TYR A 342 -8.27 10.94 -9.95
C TYR A 342 -8.05 9.82 -8.93
N TRP A 343 -7.59 10.16 -7.73
CA TRP A 343 -7.27 9.19 -6.69
C TRP A 343 -8.51 8.52 -6.09
N ALA A 344 -9.62 9.25 -5.95
CA ALA A 344 -10.90 8.66 -5.55
C ALA A 344 -11.40 7.64 -6.59
N SER A 345 -11.25 7.93 -7.89
CA SER A 345 -11.60 7.02 -8.98
C SER A 345 -10.69 5.79 -9.01
N TRP A 346 -9.39 5.99 -8.77
CA TRP A 346 -8.43 4.89 -8.64
C TRP A 346 -8.81 3.97 -7.47
N ALA A 347 -9.11 4.53 -6.30
CA ALA A 347 -9.55 3.76 -5.13
C ALA A 347 -10.87 3.00 -5.40
N ASP A 348 -11.87 3.63 -6.05
CA ASP A 348 -13.11 2.96 -6.45
C ASP A 348 -12.82 1.76 -7.35
N SER A 349 -11.85 1.87 -8.27
CA SER A 349 -11.47 0.78 -9.14
C SER A 349 -10.94 -0.43 -8.36
N VAL A 350 -10.14 -0.20 -7.31
CA VAL A 350 -9.61 -1.27 -6.43
C VAL A 350 -10.74 -1.86 -5.58
N PHE A 351 -11.60 -1.03 -4.97
CA PHE A 351 -12.80 -1.52 -4.27
C PHE A 351 -13.73 -2.32 -5.18
N ASN A 352 -13.83 -1.94 -6.46
CA ASN A 352 -14.65 -2.65 -7.43
C ASN A 352 -14.06 -4.01 -7.81
N GLN A 353 -12.74 -4.18 -7.82
CA GLN A 353 -12.09 -5.48 -8.00
C GLN A 353 -12.47 -6.47 -6.91
N MET A 354 -12.67 -5.99 -5.67
CA MET A 354 -13.06 -6.85 -4.56
C MET A 354 -14.34 -7.63 -4.82
N LYS A 355 -15.29 -7.13 -5.64
CA LYS A 355 -16.54 -7.84 -5.98
C LYS A 355 -16.35 -9.28 -6.47
N MET A 356 -15.18 -9.58 -7.03
CA MET A 356 -14.85 -10.91 -7.58
C MET A 356 -14.16 -11.82 -6.56
N GLU A 357 -13.89 -11.36 -5.35
CA GLU A 357 -13.19 -12.11 -4.32
C GLU A 357 -14.08 -13.05 -3.51
N ALA A 358 -13.46 -14.08 -2.94
CA ALA A 358 -14.08 -14.87 -1.88
C ALA A 358 -14.38 -13.98 -0.65
N ASP A 359 -15.40 -14.35 0.13
CA ASP A 359 -15.78 -13.67 1.38
C ASP A 359 -16.27 -12.22 1.22
N MET A 360 -16.70 -11.85 0.01
CA MET A 360 -17.28 -10.52 -0.25
C MET A 360 -18.49 -10.17 0.61
N ASP A 361 -19.18 -11.15 1.19
CA ASP A 361 -20.26 -10.92 2.14
C ASP A 361 -19.79 -10.18 3.39
N GLU A 362 -18.60 -10.52 3.92
CA GLU A 362 -18.01 -9.89 5.11
C GLU A 362 -17.62 -8.43 4.83
N TRP A 363 -17.08 -8.17 3.63
CA TRP A 363 -16.57 -6.86 3.24
C TRP A 363 -17.64 -5.95 2.64
N ARG A 364 -18.82 -6.48 2.27
CA ARG A 364 -19.84 -5.77 1.49
C ARG A 364 -20.21 -4.41 2.07
N ALA A 365 -20.52 -4.34 3.37
CA ALA A 365 -20.97 -3.09 4.00
C ALA A 365 -19.88 -2.02 3.97
N ARG A 366 -18.63 -2.41 4.29
CA ARG A 366 -17.46 -1.53 4.28
C ARG A 366 -17.14 -1.05 2.86
N VAL A 367 -17.12 -1.96 1.89
CA VAL A 367 -16.86 -1.64 0.47
C VAL A 367 -17.93 -0.71 -0.09
N VAL A 368 -19.22 -0.98 0.17
CA VAL A 368 -20.31 -0.10 -0.31
C VAL A 368 -20.16 1.32 0.25
N THR A 369 -19.83 1.45 1.54
CA THR A 369 -19.61 2.76 2.17
C THR A 369 -18.39 3.48 1.59
N ALA A 370 -17.25 2.77 1.46
CA ALA A 370 -16.02 3.34 0.93
C ALA A 370 -16.17 3.79 -0.53
N ARG A 371 -16.91 3.03 -1.35
CA ARG A 371 -17.26 3.45 -2.72
C ARG A 371 -18.15 4.68 -2.74
N GLY A 372 -19.12 4.79 -1.83
CA GLY A 372 -19.90 6.01 -1.66
C GLY A 372 -19.02 7.23 -1.41
N ARG A 373 -17.99 7.10 -0.56
CA ARG A 373 -16.98 8.16 -0.31
C ARG A 373 -16.17 8.50 -1.57
N CYS A 374 -15.71 7.50 -2.34
CA CYS A 374 -15.04 7.76 -3.62
C CYS A 374 -15.89 8.64 -4.55
N TRP A 375 -17.18 8.32 -4.70
CA TRP A 375 -18.10 9.08 -5.55
C TRP A 375 -18.45 10.46 -4.98
N LEU A 376 -18.53 10.59 -3.65
CA LEU A 376 -18.73 11.87 -2.99
C LEU A 376 -17.55 12.82 -3.27
N ILE A 377 -16.31 12.34 -3.14
CA ILE A 377 -15.11 13.14 -3.45
C ILE A 377 -15.08 13.51 -4.93
N ALA A 378 -15.34 12.56 -5.83
CA ALA A 378 -15.32 12.81 -7.26
C ALA A 378 -16.39 13.83 -7.69
N GLY A 379 -17.58 13.76 -7.09
CA GLY A 379 -18.66 14.72 -7.33
C GLY A 379 -18.35 16.09 -6.74
N SER A 380 -17.89 16.14 -5.49
CA SER A 380 -17.58 17.40 -4.78
C SER A 380 -16.40 18.13 -5.41
N ALA A 381 -15.35 17.42 -5.86
CA ALA A 381 -14.26 18.04 -6.61
C ALA A 381 -14.76 18.82 -7.85
N ARG A 382 -15.80 18.33 -8.53
CA ARG A 382 -16.43 19.05 -9.64
C ARG A 382 -17.32 20.20 -9.19
N VAL A 383 -17.91 20.12 -8.00
CA VAL A 383 -18.62 21.25 -7.38
C VAL A 383 -17.63 22.38 -7.14
N ASP A 384 -16.48 22.09 -6.54
CA ASP A 384 -15.43 23.08 -6.20
C ASP A 384 -14.94 23.85 -7.45
N GLU A 385 -14.82 23.19 -8.60
CA GLU A 385 -14.48 23.84 -9.89
C GLU A 385 -15.56 24.85 -10.35
N LEU A 386 -16.81 24.67 -9.93
CA LEU A 386 -17.95 25.51 -10.30
C LEU A 386 -18.22 26.61 -9.28
N GLU A 387 -17.73 26.48 -8.04
CA GLU A 387 -18.03 27.38 -6.93
C GLU A 387 -17.71 28.84 -7.26
N GLU A 388 -16.50 29.13 -7.77
CA GLU A 388 -16.10 30.50 -8.11
C GLU A 388 -17.05 31.14 -9.14
N ALA A 389 -17.53 30.36 -10.11
CA ALA A 389 -18.46 30.85 -11.11
C ALA A 389 -19.86 31.09 -10.53
N LEU A 390 -20.34 30.18 -9.67
CA LEU A 390 -21.62 30.31 -8.99
C LEU A 390 -21.63 31.50 -8.02
N GLU A 391 -20.54 31.72 -7.28
CA GLU A 391 -20.35 32.88 -6.40
C GLU A 391 -20.33 34.21 -7.18
N ALA A 392 -19.78 34.19 -8.40
CA ALA A 392 -19.84 35.33 -9.32
C ALA A 392 -21.24 35.54 -9.95
N GLY A 393 -22.24 34.74 -9.58
CA GLY A 393 -23.61 34.83 -10.07
C GLY A 393 -23.84 34.23 -11.46
N ARG A 394 -22.85 33.50 -12.01
CA ARG A 394 -22.97 32.83 -13.32
C ARG A 394 -23.71 31.50 -13.17
N THR A 395 -25.03 31.54 -13.29
CA THR A 395 -25.88 30.35 -13.17
C THR A 395 -25.89 29.47 -14.42
N ASP A 396 -25.40 29.96 -15.55
CA ASP A 396 -25.27 29.22 -16.80
C ASP A 396 -24.31 28.03 -16.68
N VAL A 397 -23.35 28.09 -15.75
CA VAL A 397 -22.43 26.97 -15.47
C VAL A 397 -23.14 25.74 -14.93
N LEU A 398 -24.38 25.85 -14.41
CA LEU A 398 -25.18 24.70 -13.99
C LEU A 398 -25.59 23.82 -15.18
N LEU A 399 -25.54 24.34 -16.41
CA LEU A 399 -25.78 23.61 -17.66
C LEU A 399 -24.49 23.08 -18.30
N SER A 400 -23.35 23.27 -17.65
CA SER A 400 -22.06 22.77 -18.13
C SER A 400 -21.96 21.25 -18.02
N LYS A 401 -21.00 20.69 -18.76
CA LYS A 401 -20.66 19.26 -18.68
C LYS A 401 -20.12 18.90 -17.30
N GLU A 402 -19.37 19.81 -16.69
CA GLU A 402 -18.77 19.68 -15.37
C GLU A 402 -19.87 19.58 -14.30
N ALA A 403 -20.93 20.39 -14.41
CA ALA A 403 -22.09 20.31 -13.53
C ALA A 403 -22.87 19.00 -13.71
N ASP A 404 -22.97 18.48 -14.93
CA ASP A 404 -23.56 17.15 -15.18
C ASP A 404 -22.73 16.02 -14.54
N GLU A 405 -21.40 16.07 -14.70
CA GLU A 405 -20.47 15.12 -14.08
C GLU A 405 -20.56 15.18 -12.54
N ALA A 406 -20.63 16.38 -11.96
CA ALA A 406 -20.80 16.59 -10.52
C ALA A 406 -22.10 15.97 -10.01
N ARG A 407 -23.23 16.25 -10.67
CA ARG A 407 -24.55 15.70 -10.31
C ARG A 407 -24.57 14.19 -10.41
N GLU A 408 -23.96 13.60 -11.44
CA GLU A 408 -23.86 12.14 -11.57
C GLU A 408 -23.05 11.53 -10.42
N GLY A 409 -21.88 12.10 -10.12
CA GLY A 409 -21.05 11.62 -9.01
C GLY A 409 -21.78 11.65 -7.67
N LEU A 410 -22.46 12.75 -7.37
CA LEU A 410 -23.23 12.92 -6.13
C LEU A 410 -24.43 11.95 -6.06
N ARG A 411 -25.16 11.72 -7.16
CA ARG A 411 -26.25 10.73 -7.21
C ARG A 411 -25.75 9.31 -6.97
N MET A 412 -24.59 8.97 -7.54
CA MET A 412 -23.95 7.69 -7.31
C MET A 412 -23.54 7.52 -5.85
N ALA A 413 -22.96 8.56 -5.23
CA ALA A 413 -22.63 8.57 -3.80
C ALA A 413 -23.87 8.31 -2.93
N ILE A 414 -24.96 9.04 -3.16
CA ILE A 414 -26.25 8.85 -2.46
C ILE A 414 -26.74 7.41 -2.58
N THR A 415 -26.70 6.84 -3.80
CA THR A 415 -27.13 5.45 -4.05
C THR A 415 -26.32 4.45 -3.23
N PHE A 416 -24.99 4.64 -3.14
CA PHE A 416 -24.14 3.79 -2.32
C PHE A 416 -24.43 3.97 -0.82
N PHE A 417 -24.59 5.21 -0.35
CA PHE A 417 -24.87 5.48 1.05
C PHE A 417 -26.25 4.95 1.49
N ASP A 418 -27.28 5.07 0.65
CA ASP A 418 -28.60 4.46 0.91
C ASP A 418 -28.51 2.94 1.04
N ARG A 419 -27.74 2.29 0.16
CA ARG A 419 -27.49 0.84 0.23
C ARG A 419 -26.72 0.46 1.50
N ALA A 420 -25.71 1.25 1.86
CA ALA A 420 -24.95 1.06 3.09
C ALA A 420 -25.85 1.21 4.32
N LYS A 421 -26.72 2.23 4.35
CA LYS A 421 -27.64 2.52 5.44
C LYS A 421 -28.67 1.40 5.61
N GLY A 422 -29.22 0.89 4.51
CA GLY A 422 -30.08 -0.29 4.52
C GLY A 422 -29.40 -1.49 5.18
N SER A 423 -28.11 -1.71 4.89
CA SER A 423 -27.31 -2.81 5.48
C SER A 423 -26.87 -2.53 6.93
N ALA A 424 -26.60 -1.28 7.28
CA ALA A 424 -26.16 -0.83 8.60
C ALA A 424 -27.32 -0.82 9.61
N SER A 425 -28.56 -0.62 9.16
CA SER A 425 -29.74 -0.66 10.04
C SER A 425 -29.95 -2.02 10.72
N THR A 426 -29.41 -3.09 10.11
CA THR A 426 -29.31 -4.44 10.67
C THR A 426 -28.06 -4.69 11.54
N SER A 427 -27.06 -3.80 11.49
CA SER A 427 -25.80 -3.88 12.24
C SER A 427 -25.86 -3.04 13.52
N ARG A 428 -25.16 -3.46 14.59
CA ARG A 428 -25.23 -2.84 15.93
C ARG A 428 -24.37 -1.58 16.12
N ASN A 429 -23.66 -1.10 15.10
CA ASN A 429 -22.67 -0.04 15.29
C ASN A 429 -23.26 1.36 15.02
N LYS A 430 -23.67 2.05 16.09
CA LYS A 430 -24.33 3.37 16.01
C LYS A 430 -23.44 4.47 15.42
N ARG A 431 -22.12 4.43 15.70
CA ARG A 431 -21.15 5.43 15.21
C ARG A 431 -21.02 5.39 13.69
N ASP A 432 -20.80 4.21 13.12
CA ASP A 432 -20.70 4.04 11.67
C ASP A 432 -21.96 4.52 10.94
N LEU A 433 -23.13 4.38 11.58
CA LEU A 433 -24.40 4.88 11.05
C LEU A 433 -24.46 6.42 11.09
N GLU A 434 -24.03 7.04 12.19
CA GLU A 434 -23.95 8.51 12.32
C GLU A 434 -23.00 9.11 11.27
N ASP A 435 -21.80 8.53 11.11
CA ASP A 435 -20.83 8.96 10.09
C ASP A 435 -21.40 8.82 8.68
N LEU A 436 -22.08 7.71 8.39
CA LEU A 436 -22.74 7.49 7.11
C LEU A 436 -23.86 8.50 6.85
N GLN A 437 -24.63 8.88 7.88
CA GLN A 437 -25.69 9.88 7.76
C GLN A 437 -25.14 11.27 7.48
N MET A 438 -24.00 11.63 8.08
CA MET A 438 -23.31 12.89 7.78
C MET A 438 -22.85 12.93 6.32
N LEU A 439 -22.21 11.87 5.83
CA LEU A 439 -21.78 11.77 4.43
C LEU A 439 -22.95 11.80 3.44
N LEU A 440 -24.06 11.14 3.78
CA LEU A 440 -25.28 11.18 2.97
C LEU A 440 -25.88 12.58 2.94
N ALA A 441 -25.92 13.27 4.08
CA ALA A 441 -26.42 14.63 4.15
C ALA A 441 -25.57 15.61 3.34
N GLU A 442 -24.24 15.48 3.41
CA GLU A 442 -23.29 16.25 2.60
C GLU A 442 -23.55 16.07 1.10
N ALA A 443 -23.64 14.81 0.63
CA ALA A 443 -23.93 14.49 -0.76
C ALA A 443 -25.26 15.11 -1.25
N LEU A 444 -26.28 15.10 -0.40
CA LEU A 444 -27.60 15.67 -0.70
C LEU A 444 -27.56 17.20 -0.78
N LEU A 445 -26.84 17.86 0.14
CA LEU A 445 -26.68 19.32 0.12
C LEU A 445 -25.94 19.79 -1.13
N SER A 446 -24.80 19.16 -1.44
CA SER A 446 -24.03 19.49 -2.65
C SER A 446 -24.86 19.26 -3.91
N LEU A 447 -25.68 18.20 -3.96
CA LEU A 447 -26.57 17.95 -5.09
C LEU A 447 -27.71 18.99 -5.18
N ALA A 448 -28.27 19.41 -4.05
CA ALA A 448 -29.29 20.45 -4.00
C ALA A 448 -28.76 21.77 -4.57
N ASN A 449 -27.53 22.15 -4.21
CA ASN A 449 -26.87 23.36 -4.71
C ASN A 449 -26.70 23.37 -6.24
N LEU A 450 -26.53 22.20 -6.86
CA LEU A 450 -26.38 22.06 -8.31
C LEU A 450 -27.70 21.82 -9.06
N THR A 451 -28.84 21.78 -8.36
CA THR A 451 -30.14 21.45 -8.95
C THR A 451 -30.91 22.72 -9.32
N THR A 452 -31.25 22.86 -10.61
CA THR A 452 -31.96 24.01 -11.15
C THR A 452 -33.47 24.00 -10.88
N ASP A 453 -34.06 22.81 -10.77
CA ASP A 453 -35.49 22.66 -10.49
C ASP A 453 -35.79 22.93 -9.01
N GLU A 454 -36.62 23.94 -8.73
CA GLU A 454 -36.88 24.40 -7.36
C GLU A 454 -37.52 23.32 -6.49
N ASN A 455 -38.49 22.58 -7.01
CA ASN A 455 -39.18 21.53 -6.26
C ASN A 455 -38.21 20.41 -5.86
N THR A 456 -37.44 19.91 -6.83
CA THR A 456 -36.44 18.86 -6.59
C THR A 456 -35.36 19.34 -5.62
N ARG A 457 -34.94 20.60 -5.73
CA ARG A 457 -33.96 21.21 -4.81
C ARG A 457 -34.50 21.28 -3.38
N GLU A 458 -35.74 21.71 -3.17
CA GLU A 458 -36.39 21.74 -1.85
C GLU A 458 -36.57 20.34 -1.25
N GLU A 459 -36.89 19.33 -2.07
CA GLU A 459 -36.96 17.93 -1.64
C GLU A 459 -35.59 17.43 -1.15
N LEU A 460 -34.51 17.75 -1.88
CA LEU A 460 -33.15 17.37 -1.51
C LEU A 460 -32.71 18.04 -0.20
N TYR A 461 -32.98 19.33 -0.01
CA TYR A 461 -32.69 20.02 1.26
C TYR A 461 -33.47 19.43 2.44
N SER A 462 -34.76 19.16 2.24
CA SER A 462 -35.61 18.55 3.27
C SER A 462 -35.09 17.17 3.68
N ARG A 463 -34.61 16.39 2.70
CA ARG A 463 -33.98 15.09 2.96
C ARG A 463 -32.64 15.24 3.66
N ALA A 464 -31.79 16.17 3.24
CA ALA A 464 -30.51 16.44 3.89
C ALA A 464 -30.68 16.82 5.36
N GLN A 465 -31.68 17.65 5.67
CA GLN A 465 -32.04 18.03 7.04
C GLN A 465 -32.50 16.82 7.87
N ALA A 466 -33.30 15.93 7.28
CA ALA A 466 -33.75 14.71 7.96
C ALA A 466 -32.61 13.74 8.28
N GLU A 467 -31.57 13.70 7.44
CA GLU A 467 -30.41 12.81 7.63
C GLU A 467 -29.34 13.41 8.55
N GLY A 468 -28.96 14.67 8.36
CA GLY A 468 -27.87 15.31 9.10
C GLY A 468 -28.30 16.06 10.37
N GLY A 469 -29.59 16.11 10.67
CA GLY A 469 -30.14 16.66 11.92
C GLY A 469 -29.78 18.13 12.14
N GLU A 470 -29.51 18.51 13.40
CA GLU A 470 -29.25 19.90 13.79
C GLU A 470 -28.02 20.53 13.13
N SER A 471 -27.02 19.71 12.77
CA SER A 471 -25.79 20.18 12.11
C SER A 471 -26.09 20.83 10.75
N VAL A 472 -26.90 20.15 9.93
CA VAL A 472 -27.32 20.65 8.62
C VAL A 472 -28.24 21.86 8.74
N VAL A 473 -29.12 21.87 9.74
CA VAL A 473 -30.00 23.01 10.00
C VAL A 473 -29.20 24.26 10.34
N ALA A 474 -28.13 24.13 11.13
CA ALA A 474 -27.27 25.23 11.47
C ALA A 474 -26.56 25.81 10.23
N ALA A 475 -26.01 24.95 9.36
CA ALA A 475 -25.34 25.36 8.12
C ALA A 475 -26.29 26.10 7.15
N LEU A 476 -27.49 25.56 6.91
CA LEU A 476 -28.47 26.21 6.03
C LEU A 476 -28.96 27.56 6.57
N ARG A 477 -29.00 27.73 7.90
CA ARG A 477 -29.37 29.00 8.53
C ARG A 477 -28.28 30.06 8.41
N SER A 478 -27.01 29.68 8.52
CA SER A 478 -25.90 30.62 8.31
C SER A 478 -25.84 31.13 6.88
N ASP A 479 -26.10 30.27 5.90
CA ASP A 479 -26.07 30.66 4.48
C ASP A 479 -27.17 31.67 4.15
N ASN A 480 -28.39 31.45 4.66
CA ASN A 480 -29.51 32.38 4.50
C ASN A 480 -29.27 33.74 5.19
N ALA A 481 -28.58 33.76 6.33
CA ALA A 481 -28.23 35.01 7.00
C ALA A 481 -27.16 35.80 6.24
N SER A 482 -26.20 35.11 5.62
CA SER A 482 -25.15 35.74 4.81
C SER A 482 -25.69 36.35 3.51
N THR A 483 -26.65 35.68 2.85
CA THR A 483 -27.33 36.18 1.64
C THR A 483 -28.26 37.35 1.94
N SER A 484 -28.99 37.32 3.06
CA SER A 484 -29.83 38.46 3.47
C SER A 484 -29.02 39.71 3.80
N SER A 485 -27.81 39.58 4.37
CA SER A 485 -26.95 40.72 4.70
C SER A 485 -26.33 41.42 3.48
N ARG A 486 -26.19 40.72 2.35
CA ARG A 486 -25.66 41.29 1.09
C ARG A 486 -26.70 42.07 0.29
N GLN A 487 -27.98 41.90 0.58
CA GLN A 487 -29.07 42.54 -0.16
C GLN A 487 -29.44 43.93 0.38
N ASP A 488 -29.03 44.26 1.61
CA ASP A 488 -29.31 45.55 2.25
C ASP A 488 -28.27 46.66 1.96
N ASP A 489 -27.16 46.34 1.27
CA ASP A 489 -26.10 47.31 0.92
C ASP A 489 -26.29 48.00 -0.46
N VAL A 490 -27.42 47.79 -1.14
CA VAL A 490 -27.79 48.58 -2.33
C VAL A 490 -28.46 49.87 -1.87
N GLU A 491 -27.67 50.76 -1.28
CA GLU A 491 -28.09 52.11 -0.90
C GLU A 491 -28.42 52.90 -2.17
N TYR A 492 -29.70 53.27 -2.28
CA TYR A 492 -30.28 54.09 -3.33
C TYR A 492 -29.56 55.45 -3.37
N MET A 493 -28.57 55.61 -4.24
CA MET A 493 -28.02 56.93 -4.58
C MET A 493 -29.07 57.68 -5.40
N ASP A 494 -29.94 58.39 -4.69
CA ASP A 494 -30.96 59.28 -5.23
C ASP A 494 -30.27 60.46 -5.93
N GLU A 495 -30.65 60.72 -7.18
CA GLU A 495 -30.17 61.84 -7.99
C GLU A 495 -30.63 63.17 -7.37
N SER A 496 -29.71 64.12 -7.20
CA SER A 496 -30.01 65.55 -7.01
C SER A 496 -28.90 66.43 -7.54
#